data_AF-A0A355H5X8-F1
#
_entry.id   AF-A0A355H5X8-F1
#
_cell.length_a   1.000
_cell.length_b   1.000
_cell.length_c   1.000
_cell.angle_alpha   90.00
_cell.angle_beta   90.00
_cell.angle_gamma   90.00
#
_symmetry.space_group_name_H-M   'P 1'
#
loop_
_entity.id
_entity.type
_entity.pdbx_description
1 polymer ?
#
loop_
_entity_poly.entity_id
_entity_poly.type
_entity_poly.pdbx_seq_one_letter_code
_entity_poly.pdbx_strand_id
1 'polypeptide(L)'
;MSSSTTESKLSTIYYPLTANPAGHHHLLLAESVLWNFPETQLVVFLLSNGLHPDPLKQQQIPSAALRLNILQSALNDWSDPKKSLPAKIAEDSGIHLKLRKSNSAISHRELAINRPLRLAEHIKSFSGSEKVRMIVGADLLERMLNPQIFTDLDLVEIERSCHLLLAPRNEVEIVTILQHLMKKRGVTLSATLIKTERFTKNLQRFFLISSTIIRRAAQAGHDLTTFLPSTAVLQLLQNSLYVKTRQPFWIKNSNLNELQLRCHELMEQLDEAAKQLQKLLNKRKIQKQPHRFSVVETSTGGQIAEGFTSCSGASKHFLDGRILYSQEAQKKFLRRSTFADSSVSQTRAQDLAVTMRKRSGADWALAETGMAGPPSSERRSKKNGQCHLGLALSSAVRYKCLEFNPFLTRKEHQLLFAIEALNWAENVLQN
;
A
#
# COMPACT_ATOMS: atom_id res chain seq x y z
N MET A 1 57.75 0.75 18.72
CA MET A 1 56.85 0.29 17.66
C MET A 1 55.75 -0.57 18.29
N SER A 2 54.54 -0.04 18.40
CA SER A 2 53.30 -0.83 18.36
C SER A 2 52.17 0.13 17.98
N SER A 3 51.78 0.06 16.71
CA SER A 3 50.67 0.80 16.13
C SER A 3 49.35 0.38 16.77
N SER A 4 48.79 1.20 17.64
CA SER A 4 47.36 1.14 17.95
C SER A 4 46.61 1.79 16.80
N THR A 5 46.31 1.01 15.77
CA THR A 5 45.34 1.40 14.75
C THR A 5 43.99 1.59 15.44
N THR A 6 43.61 2.85 15.62
CA THR A 6 42.21 3.26 15.74
C THR A 6 41.50 2.75 14.48
N GLU A 7 40.86 1.59 14.56
CA GLU A 7 39.90 1.14 13.54
C GLU A 7 38.86 2.25 13.40
N SER A 8 38.91 2.98 12.28
CA SER A 8 37.88 3.98 11.99
C SER A 8 36.55 3.23 11.89
N LYS A 9 35.67 3.44 12.87
CA LYS A 9 34.33 2.84 12.88
C LYS A 9 33.66 3.19 11.55
N LEU A 10 33.34 2.18 10.73
CA LEU A 10 32.71 2.40 9.43
C LEU A 10 31.49 3.31 9.61
N SER A 11 31.31 4.30 8.73
CA SER A 11 30.13 5.16 8.75
C SER A 11 28.89 4.29 8.47
N THR A 12 28.16 3.97 9.55
CA THR A 12 27.16 2.91 9.56
C THR A 12 25.77 3.49 9.83
N ILE A 13 24.80 3.09 9.03
CA ILE A 13 23.39 3.40 9.25
C ILE A 13 22.64 2.11 9.55
N TYR A 14 21.85 2.13 10.62
CA TYR A 14 21.10 0.98 11.08
C TYR A 14 19.64 1.09 10.65
N TYR A 15 19.06 -0.02 10.19
CA TYR A 15 17.69 -0.08 9.71
C TYR A 15 16.92 -1.17 10.48
N PRO A 16 16.21 -0.82 11.56
CA PRO A 16 15.34 -1.74 12.28
C PRO A 16 14.10 -2.11 11.49
N LEU A 17 13.81 -3.41 11.39
CA LEU A 17 12.63 -3.93 10.71
C LEU A 17 12.25 -5.35 11.16
N THR A 18 10.96 -5.65 11.07
CA THR A 18 10.44 -7.00 11.30
C THR A 18 10.71 -7.94 10.12
N ALA A 19 10.83 -7.42 8.88
CA ALA A 19 10.92 -8.21 7.63
C ALA A 19 9.79 -9.27 7.52
N ASN A 20 8.53 -8.84 7.54
CA ASN A 20 7.38 -9.76 7.46
C ASN A 20 6.48 -9.54 6.22
N PRO A 21 6.97 -9.75 4.98
CA PRO A 21 8.37 -9.88 4.57
C PRO A 21 9.01 -8.50 4.30
N ALA A 22 10.34 -8.45 4.18
CA ALA A 22 11.01 -7.32 3.53
C ALA A 22 10.77 -7.38 2.02
N GLY A 23 10.68 -6.24 1.35
CA GLY A 23 10.41 -6.16 -0.09
C GLY A 23 11.06 -4.93 -0.72
N HIS A 24 10.70 -4.62 -1.96
CA HIS A 24 11.33 -3.53 -2.74
C HIS A 24 11.34 -2.18 -2.00
N HIS A 25 10.27 -1.84 -1.27
CA HIS A 25 10.22 -0.61 -0.46
C HIS A 25 11.32 -0.51 0.61
N HIS A 26 11.67 -1.61 1.28
CA HIS A 26 12.74 -1.60 2.29
C HIS A 26 14.09 -1.39 1.63
N LEU A 27 14.35 -2.11 0.54
CA LEU A 27 15.62 -2.06 -0.17
C LEU A 27 15.81 -0.70 -0.87
N LEU A 28 14.75 -0.15 -1.46
CA LEU A 28 14.77 1.18 -2.05
C LEU A 28 14.98 2.28 -1.01
N LEU A 29 14.48 2.11 0.21
CA LEU A 29 14.74 3.06 1.29
C LEU A 29 16.21 3.01 1.74
N ALA A 30 16.78 1.82 1.90
CA ALA A 30 18.21 1.65 2.19
C ALA A 30 19.08 2.23 1.05
N GLU A 31 18.69 2.01 -0.20
CA GLU A 31 19.29 2.65 -1.37
C GLU A 31 19.22 4.19 -1.28
N SER A 32 18.06 4.74 -0.92
CA SER A 32 17.86 6.19 -0.76
C SER A 32 18.84 6.80 0.23
N VAL A 33 19.10 6.09 1.32
CA VAL A 33 20.06 6.51 2.34
C VAL A 33 21.48 6.64 1.76
N LEU A 34 21.95 5.69 0.97
CA LEU A 34 23.26 5.76 0.30
C LEU A 34 23.36 6.92 -0.73
N TRP A 35 22.22 7.41 -1.21
CA TRP A 35 22.17 8.61 -2.04
C TRP A 35 22.15 9.90 -1.24
N ASN A 36 21.47 9.92 -0.09
CA ASN A 36 21.35 11.09 0.78
C ASN A 36 22.63 11.34 1.58
N PHE A 37 23.34 10.26 1.96
CA PHE A 37 24.52 10.28 2.83
C PHE A 37 25.68 9.51 2.17
N PRO A 38 26.39 10.12 1.20
CA PRO A 38 27.45 9.46 0.42
C PRO A 38 28.62 8.95 1.26
N GLU A 39 28.82 9.48 2.46
CA GLU A 39 29.80 9.03 3.44
C GLU A 39 29.46 7.68 4.06
N THR A 40 28.23 7.17 3.88
CA THR A 40 27.79 5.89 4.44
C THR A 40 28.53 4.74 3.76
N GLN A 41 29.23 3.95 4.56
CA GLN A 41 29.98 2.79 4.09
C GLN A 41 29.20 1.48 4.28
N LEU A 42 28.30 1.42 5.26
CA LEU A 42 27.57 0.20 5.60
C LEU A 42 26.12 0.51 6.03
N VAL A 43 25.16 -0.22 5.45
CA VAL A 43 23.77 -0.27 5.95
C VAL A 43 23.52 -1.61 6.65
N VAL A 44 23.18 -1.56 7.94
CA VAL A 44 22.92 -2.75 8.75
C VAL A 44 21.42 -2.90 8.99
N PHE A 45 20.81 -3.92 8.41
CA PHE A 45 19.43 -4.30 8.65
C PHE A 45 19.35 -5.02 10.01
N LEU A 46 18.71 -4.41 10.99
CA LEU A 46 18.49 -5.01 12.32
C LEU A 46 17.21 -5.84 12.27
N LEU A 47 17.36 -7.15 12.14
CA LEU A 47 16.24 -8.08 12.03
C LEU A 47 15.65 -8.36 13.41
N SER A 48 14.38 -8.02 13.61
CA SER A 48 13.71 -8.29 14.88
C SER A 48 13.50 -9.79 15.13
N ASN A 49 13.54 -10.21 16.39
CA ASN A 49 13.17 -11.57 16.82
C ASN A 49 11.65 -11.84 16.66
N GLY A 50 10.84 -10.80 16.45
CA GLY A 50 9.40 -10.91 16.24
C GLY A 50 8.57 -10.73 17.49
N LEU A 51 9.20 -10.54 18.66
CA LEU A 51 8.52 -10.32 19.93
C LEU A 51 8.25 -8.82 20.08
N HIS A 52 6.97 -8.45 20.11
CA HIS A 52 6.58 -7.04 20.24
C HIS A 52 6.58 -6.61 21.73
N PRO A 53 7.03 -5.39 22.07
CA PRO A 53 7.02 -4.90 23.47
C PRO A 53 5.62 -4.77 24.06
N ASP A 54 4.61 -4.54 23.21
CA ASP A 54 3.19 -4.58 23.59
C ASP A 54 2.72 -6.04 23.74
N PRO A 55 2.39 -6.49 24.96
CA PRO A 55 1.97 -7.87 25.22
C PRO A 55 0.62 -8.24 24.57
N LEU A 56 -0.18 -7.24 24.19
CA LEU A 56 -1.49 -7.45 23.53
C LEU A 56 -1.34 -7.70 22.03
N LYS A 57 -0.17 -7.41 21.45
CA LYS A 57 0.09 -7.56 20.02
C LYS A 57 0.68 -8.92 19.70
N GLN A 58 -0.15 -9.94 19.67
CA GLN A 58 0.22 -11.24 19.13
C GLN A 58 0.04 -11.25 17.60
N GLN A 59 1.12 -11.01 16.86
CA GLN A 59 1.14 -11.27 15.42
C GLN A 59 1.74 -12.65 15.16
N GLN A 60 0.98 -13.50 14.48
CA GLN A 60 1.52 -14.74 13.92
C GLN A 60 2.42 -14.36 12.72
N ILE A 61 3.72 -14.22 12.98
CA ILE A 61 4.72 -13.93 11.95
C ILE A 61 5.59 -15.17 11.68
N PRO A 62 6.20 -15.30 10.48
CA PRO A 62 7.15 -16.38 10.21
C PRO A 62 8.34 -16.34 11.16
N SER A 63 8.97 -17.50 11.35
CA SER A 63 10.15 -17.63 12.21
C SER A 63 11.25 -16.66 11.81
N ALA A 64 12.05 -16.21 12.78
CA ALA A 64 13.11 -15.26 12.51
C ALA A 64 14.16 -15.81 11.53
N ALA A 65 14.44 -17.11 11.59
CA ALA A 65 15.31 -17.80 10.63
C ALA A 65 14.77 -17.73 9.19
N LEU A 66 13.47 -17.95 8.99
CA LEU A 66 12.87 -17.86 7.66
C LEU A 66 12.84 -16.41 7.14
N ARG A 67 12.52 -15.45 8.01
CA ARG A 67 12.59 -14.01 7.66
C ARG A 67 14.01 -13.57 7.30
N LEU A 68 15.02 -14.11 8.01
CA LEU A 68 16.43 -13.90 7.70
C LEU A 68 16.77 -14.40 6.30
N ASN A 69 16.41 -15.65 5.98
CA ASN A 69 16.67 -16.22 4.65
C ASN A 69 16.01 -15.40 3.54
N ILE A 70 14.75 -14.99 3.73
CA ILE A 70 14.02 -14.14 2.77
C ILE A 70 14.73 -12.79 2.57
N LEU A 71 15.15 -12.12 3.65
CA LEU A 71 15.86 -10.84 3.58
C LEU A 71 17.23 -10.98 2.91
N GLN A 72 17.97 -12.04 3.20
CA GLN A 72 19.25 -12.36 2.53
C GLN A 72 19.05 -12.57 1.04
N SER A 73 18.07 -13.37 0.63
CA SER A 73 17.73 -13.57 -0.78
C SER A 73 17.34 -12.26 -1.47
N ALA A 74 16.53 -11.42 -0.80
CA ALA A 74 16.11 -10.14 -1.35
C ALA A 74 17.31 -9.17 -1.54
N LEU A 75 18.24 -9.11 -0.59
CA LEU A 75 19.45 -8.29 -0.70
C LEU A 75 20.39 -8.78 -1.81
N ASN A 76 20.56 -10.11 -1.95
CA ASN A 76 21.41 -10.69 -2.99
C ASN A 76 20.90 -10.39 -4.40
N ASP A 77 19.59 -10.37 -4.59
CA ASP A 77 18.96 -10.13 -5.89
C ASP A 77 18.70 -8.63 -6.16
N TRP A 78 18.83 -7.75 -5.15
CA TRP A 78 18.39 -6.35 -5.22
C TRP A 78 18.88 -5.60 -6.46
N SER A 79 20.17 -5.75 -6.79
CA SER A 79 20.83 -5.00 -7.85
C SER A 79 20.88 -5.73 -9.19
N ASP A 80 20.29 -6.93 -9.30
CA ASP A 80 20.25 -7.71 -10.53
C ASP A 80 18.98 -7.39 -11.34
N PRO A 81 19.09 -6.75 -12.52
CA PRO A 81 17.94 -6.39 -13.37
C PRO A 81 17.08 -7.58 -13.81
N LYS A 82 17.62 -8.82 -13.79
CA LYS A 82 16.85 -10.03 -14.13
C LYS A 82 16.00 -10.54 -12.98
N LYS A 83 16.28 -10.10 -11.75
CA LYS A 83 15.64 -10.61 -10.52
C LYS A 83 14.97 -9.54 -9.67
N SER A 84 15.20 -8.27 -9.97
CA SER A 84 14.67 -7.12 -9.25
C SER A 84 14.06 -6.13 -10.24
N LEU A 85 12.74 -5.97 -10.19
CA LEU A 85 12.04 -5.01 -11.04
C LEU A 85 12.52 -3.56 -10.83
N PRO A 86 12.80 -3.09 -9.59
CA PRO A 86 13.47 -1.80 -9.38
C PRO A 86 14.84 -1.70 -10.05
N ALA A 87 15.66 -2.75 -10.03
CA ALA A 87 16.95 -2.75 -10.73
C ALA A 87 16.77 -2.65 -12.25
N LYS A 88 15.78 -3.35 -12.82
CA LYS A 88 15.46 -3.23 -14.25
C LYS A 88 15.04 -1.81 -14.63
N ILE A 89 14.15 -1.21 -13.85
CA ILE A 89 13.69 0.17 -14.08
C ILE A 89 14.84 1.17 -13.90
N ALA A 90 15.73 0.94 -12.93
CA ALA A 90 16.90 1.78 -12.71
C ALA A 90 17.87 1.71 -13.91
N GLU A 91 18.18 0.51 -14.38
CA GLU A 91 19.00 0.27 -15.59
C GLU A 91 18.40 0.96 -16.81
N ASP A 92 17.11 0.76 -17.08
CA ASP A 92 16.39 1.38 -18.21
C ASP A 92 16.36 2.93 -18.10
N SER A 93 16.55 3.47 -16.90
CA SER A 93 16.60 4.92 -16.63
C SER A 93 18.03 5.46 -16.48
N GLY A 94 19.08 4.64 -16.70
CA GLY A 94 20.48 5.04 -16.52
C GLY A 94 20.89 5.30 -15.07
N ILE A 95 20.11 4.82 -14.09
CA ILE A 95 20.38 4.97 -12.66
C ILE A 95 21.18 3.76 -12.16
N HIS A 96 22.36 4.02 -11.59
CA HIS A 96 23.13 2.98 -10.93
C HIS A 96 22.74 2.86 -9.45
N LEU A 97 22.11 1.75 -9.07
CA LEU A 97 21.84 1.44 -7.66
C LEU A 97 23.15 1.28 -6.90
N LYS A 98 23.27 1.80 -5.68
CA LYS A 98 24.45 1.79 -4.81
C LYS A 98 24.44 0.66 -3.77
N LEU A 99 23.27 0.19 -3.35
CA LEU A 99 23.14 -0.88 -2.35
C LEU A 99 23.61 -2.21 -2.96
N ARG A 100 24.53 -2.86 -2.28
CA ARG A 100 25.20 -4.11 -2.67
C ARG A 100 25.42 -4.98 -1.45
N LYS A 101 25.76 -6.26 -1.68
CA LYS A 101 26.19 -7.17 -0.61
C LYS A 101 27.46 -6.69 0.12
N SER A 102 28.34 -5.94 -0.57
CA SER A 102 29.58 -5.42 -0.01
C SER A 102 29.39 -4.26 0.97
N ASN A 103 28.27 -3.52 0.89
CA ASN A 103 27.95 -2.39 1.76
C ASN A 103 26.63 -2.56 2.52
N SER A 104 26.19 -3.81 2.68
CA SER A 104 25.03 -4.14 3.52
C SER A 104 25.28 -5.39 4.35
N ALA A 105 24.68 -5.41 5.55
CA ALA A 105 24.72 -6.55 6.45
C ALA A 105 23.37 -6.73 7.15
N ILE A 106 23.10 -7.95 7.62
CA ILE A 106 21.93 -8.23 8.47
C ILE A 106 22.44 -8.60 9.85
N SER A 107 22.06 -7.82 10.86
CA SER A 107 22.29 -8.18 12.25
C SER A 107 21.24 -9.18 12.71
N HIS A 108 21.70 -10.34 13.15
CA HIS A 108 20.87 -11.38 13.77
C HIS A 108 21.00 -11.40 15.30
N ARG A 109 21.63 -10.37 15.91
CA ARG A 109 21.87 -10.32 17.36
C ARG A 109 20.59 -10.49 18.19
N GLU A 110 19.48 -9.90 17.72
CA GLU A 110 18.19 -9.99 18.41
C GLU A 110 17.63 -11.42 18.41
N LEU A 111 17.98 -12.26 17.43
CA LEU A 111 17.45 -13.62 17.29
C LEU A 111 17.90 -14.56 18.42
N ALA A 112 19.02 -14.25 19.07
CA ALA A 112 19.49 -14.99 20.24
C ALA A 112 18.77 -14.60 21.55
N ILE A 113 17.91 -13.58 21.52
CA ILE A 113 17.25 -13.01 22.70
C ILE A 113 15.80 -13.45 22.72
N ASN A 114 15.40 -14.21 23.75
CA ASN A 114 14.03 -14.72 23.91
C ASN A 114 13.13 -13.77 24.72
N ARG A 115 13.19 -12.47 24.43
CA ARG A 115 12.30 -11.43 24.98
C ARG A 115 12.14 -10.28 23.98
N PRO A 116 11.08 -9.45 24.10
CA PRO A 116 11.03 -8.20 23.37
C PRO A 116 12.28 -7.36 23.66
N LEU A 117 12.86 -6.79 22.60
CA LEU A 117 14.01 -5.89 22.68
C LEU A 117 13.57 -4.49 22.27
N ARG A 118 13.88 -3.48 23.10
CA ARG A 118 13.53 -2.09 22.79
C ARG A 118 14.58 -1.46 21.89
N LEU A 119 14.16 -0.48 21.08
CA LEU A 119 15.06 0.25 20.18
C LEU A 119 16.21 0.94 20.94
N ALA A 120 15.94 1.48 22.13
CA ALA A 120 16.96 2.13 22.97
C ALA A 120 18.09 1.16 23.38
N GLU A 121 17.80 -0.14 23.54
CA GLU A 121 18.83 -1.15 23.87
C GLU A 121 19.78 -1.40 22.70
N HIS A 122 19.26 -1.39 21.46
CA HIS A 122 20.08 -1.41 20.24
C HIS A 122 20.95 -0.17 20.16
N ILE A 123 20.37 1.02 20.35
CA ILE A 123 21.09 2.30 20.29
C ILE A 123 22.24 2.29 21.29
N LYS A 124 21.97 1.95 22.55
CA LYS A 124 22.98 1.87 23.62
C LYS A 124 24.11 0.89 23.30
N SER A 125 23.78 -0.21 22.63
CA SER A 125 24.77 -1.23 22.22
C SER A 125 25.67 -0.79 21.07
N PHE A 126 25.23 0.14 20.23
CA PHE A 126 25.98 0.62 19.07
C PHE A 126 26.63 1.99 19.29
N SER A 127 26.05 2.81 20.19
CA SER A 127 26.50 4.16 20.50
C SER A 127 27.88 4.14 21.13
N GLY A 128 28.76 5.00 20.62
CA GLY A 128 30.07 5.29 21.19
C GLY A 128 30.15 6.77 21.55
N SER A 129 31.20 7.45 21.09
CA SER A 129 31.31 8.91 21.16
C SER A 129 30.34 9.66 20.23
N GLU A 130 29.93 9.03 19.13
CA GLU A 130 29.03 9.61 18.12
C GLU A 130 27.61 9.04 18.18
N LYS A 131 26.63 9.85 17.75
CA LYS A 131 25.24 9.42 17.64
C LYS A 131 25.07 8.36 16.56
N VAL A 132 24.35 7.30 16.89
CA VAL A 132 23.97 6.24 15.95
C VAL A 132 22.91 6.77 15.00
N ARG A 133 23.08 6.56 13.69
CA ARG A 133 22.07 6.93 12.69
C ARG A 133 21.12 5.77 12.42
N MET A 134 19.82 6.00 12.57
CA MET A 134 18.79 4.95 12.41
C MET A 134 17.66 5.36 11.48
N ILE A 135 17.31 4.49 10.54
CA ILE A 135 16.13 4.66 9.69
C ILE A 135 14.87 4.37 10.50
N VAL A 136 13.92 5.30 10.53
CA VAL A 136 12.64 5.14 11.25
C VAL A 136 11.46 5.58 10.39
N GLY A 137 10.37 4.82 10.47
CA GLY A 137 9.09 5.17 9.82
C GLY A 137 8.08 5.76 10.80
N ALA A 138 7.00 6.32 10.27
CA ALA A 138 5.94 6.96 11.07
C ALA A 138 5.33 6.04 12.15
N ASP A 139 5.08 4.76 11.84
CA ASP A 139 4.54 3.78 12.80
C ASP A 139 5.44 3.60 14.04
N LEU A 140 6.76 3.76 13.90
CA LEU A 140 7.67 3.70 15.05
C LEU A 140 7.59 4.98 15.90
N LEU A 141 7.48 6.16 15.27
CA LEU A 141 7.28 7.42 15.98
C LEU A 141 5.94 7.47 16.71
N GLU A 142 4.88 6.95 16.10
CA GLU A 142 3.57 6.81 16.73
C GLU A 142 3.64 5.89 17.96
N ARG A 143 4.36 4.78 17.86
CA ARG A 143 4.60 3.90 19.02
C ARG A 143 5.37 4.61 20.14
N MET A 144 6.29 5.51 19.80
CA MET A 144 7.00 6.35 20.78
C MET A 144 6.07 7.29 21.55
N LEU A 145 4.83 7.52 21.11
CA LEU A 145 3.83 8.27 21.90
C LEU A 145 3.25 7.44 23.06
N ASN A 146 3.36 6.12 23.02
CA ASN A 146 2.78 5.23 24.03
C ASN A 146 3.84 4.90 25.11
N PRO A 147 3.66 5.33 26.37
CA PRO A 147 4.61 5.07 27.45
C PRO A 147 4.75 3.59 27.82
N GLN A 148 3.78 2.75 27.49
CA GLN A 148 3.85 1.29 27.70
C GLN A 148 4.78 0.60 26.69
N ILE A 149 4.98 1.22 25.52
CA ILE A 149 5.87 0.69 24.46
C ILE A 149 7.25 1.34 24.54
N PHE A 150 7.30 2.67 24.75
CA PHE A 150 8.52 3.45 24.92
C PHE A 150 8.46 4.24 26.21
N THR A 151 9.30 3.86 27.18
CA THR A 151 9.43 4.58 28.45
C THR A 151 10.16 5.91 28.24
N ASP A 152 10.07 6.81 29.21
CA ASP A 152 10.78 8.09 29.15
C ASP A 152 12.30 7.89 29.13
N LEU A 153 12.80 6.87 29.84
CA LEU A 153 14.22 6.46 29.79
C LEU A 153 14.65 6.03 28.38
N ASP A 154 13.78 5.32 27.65
CA ASP A 154 14.06 4.93 26.27
C ASP A 154 14.19 6.18 25.38
N LEU A 155 13.30 7.16 25.54
CA LEU A 155 13.31 8.40 24.75
C LEU A 155 14.51 9.29 25.06
N VAL A 156 14.91 9.40 26.34
CA VAL A 156 16.13 10.12 26.74
C VAL A 156 17.38 9.47 26.13
N GLU A 157 17.45 8.14 26.10
CA GLU A 157 18.55 7.44 25.43
C GLU A 157 18.56 7.71 23.92
N ILE A 158 17.40 7.70 23.27
CA ILE A 158 17.28 7.99 21.83
C ILE A 158 17.71 9.45 21.54
N GLU A 159 17.23 10.41 22.33
CA GLU A 159 17.60 11.83 22.21
C GLU A 159 19.11 12.04 22.31
N ARG A 160 19.74 11.41 23.30
CA ARG A 160 21.17 11.52 23.56
C ARG A 160 22.01 10.85 22.48
N SER A 161 21.67 9.61 22.11
CA SER A 161 22.58 8.70 21.44
C SER A 161 22.20 8.40 19.98
N CYS A 162 21.08 8.93 19.47
CA CYS A 162 20.59 8.61 18.14
C CYS A 162 20.26 9.85 17.28
N HIS A 163 20.50 9.72 15.99
CA HIS A 163 20.01 10.62 14.95
C HIS A 163 19.05 9.84 14.02
N LEU A 164 17.81 10.29 13.94
CA LEU A 164 16.73 9.60 13.24
C LEU A 164 16.70 9.99 11.76
N LEU A 165 16.72 9.01 10.87
CA LEU A 165 16.53 9.19 9.44
C LEU A 165 15.09 8.84 9.09
N LEU A 166 14.26 9.86 8.89
CA LEU A 166 12.82 9.71 8.73
C LEU A 166 12.49 9.20 7.33
N ALA A 167 11.83 8.05 7.27
CA ALA A 167 11.34 7.44 6.03
C ALA A 167 10.03 8.10 5.59
N PRO A 168 9.99 8.79 4.44
CA PRO A 168 8.75 9.42 3.97
C PRO A 168 7.69 8.38 3.60
N ARG A 169 6.42 8.72 3.83
CA ARG A 169 5.25 8.01 3.32
C ARG A 169 4.26 9.03 2.77
N ASN A 170 3.76 8.82 1.56
CA ASN A 170 2.94 9.82 0.83
C ASN A 170 1.67 10.27 1.57
N GLU A 171 1.10 9.43 2.45
CA GLU A 171 -0.14 9.73 3.18
C GLU A 171 0.11 10.22 4.61
N VAL A 172 1.37 10.25 5.07
CA VAL A 172 1.70 10.54 6.46
C VAL A 172 2.72 11.67 6.55
N GLU A 173 2.28 12.77 7.15
CA GLU A 173 3.10 13.92 7.52
C GLU A 173 4.04 13.55 8.69
N ILE A 174 5.10 12.78 8.40
CA ILE A 174 6.00 12.21 9.42
C ILE A 174 6.68 13.29 10.29
N VAL A 175 6.93 14.47 9.72
CA VAL A 175 7.49 15.62 10.44
C VAL A 175 6.49 16.14 11.49
N THR A 176 5.21 16.19 11.15
CA THR A 176 4.14 16.59 12.07
C THR A 176 3.99 15.59 13.21
N ILE A 177 4.11 14.28 12.94
CA ILE A 177 4.13 13.24 13.98
C ILE A 177 5.34 13.43 14.91
N LEU A 178 6.53 13.68 14.36
CA LEU A 178 7.73 13.92 15.16
C LEU A 178 7.58 15.16 16.07
N GLN A 179 7.07 16.26 15.53
CA GLN A 179 6.82 17.48 16.32
C GLN A 179 5.81 17.23 17.43
N HIS A 180 4.73 16.50 17.14
CA HIS A 180 3.75 16.09 18.14
C HIS A 180 4.38 15.23 19.23
N LEU A 181 5.22 14.26 18.85
CA LEU A 181 5.97 13.41 19.78
C LEU A 181 6.86 14.21 20.71
N MET A 182 7.73 15.07 20.15
CA MET A 182 8.65 15.91 20.92
C MET A 182 7.90 16.80 21.92
N LYS A 183 6.80 17.43 21.49
CA LYS A 183 5.96 18.26 22.36
C LYS A 183 5.27 17.45 23.44
N LYS A 184 4.68 16.30 23.10
CA LYS A 184 3.88 15.49 24.03
C LYS A 184 4.74 14.76 25.06
N ARG A 185 5.93 14.29 24.67
CA ARG A 185 6.83 13.52 25.53
C ARG A 185 7.97 14.34 26.14
N GLY A 186 8.11 15.62 25.76
CA GLY A 186 9.10 16.53 26.34
C GLY A 186 10.55 16.19 26.01
N VAL A 187 10.81 15.74 24.77
CA VAL A 187 12.15 15.30 24.30
C VAL A 187 12.57 16.02 23.02
N THR A 188 13.87 16.24 22.82
CA THR A 188 14.41 16.89 21.61
C THR A 188 15.13 15.90 20.70
N LEU A 189 14.36 15.17 19.89
CA LEU A 189 14.91 14.16 18.99
C LEU A 189 15.59 14.79 17.77
N SER A 190 16.84 14.41 17.51
CA SER A 190 17.57 14.83 16.32
C SER A 190 17.14 13.97 15.12
N ALA A 191 16.71 14.61 14.03
CA ALA A 191 16.21 13.89 12.86
C ALA A 191 16.50 14.59 11.52
N THR A 192 16.62 13.80 10.45
CA THR A 192 16.73 14.25 9.05
C THR A 192 15.74 13.47 8.19
N LEU A 193 14.98 14.16 7.32
CA LEU A 193 14.10 13.51 6.36
C LEU A 193 14.90 12.91 5.19
N ILE A 194 14.64 11.64 4.86
CA ILE A 194 15.25 10.98 3.70
C ILE A 194 14.59 11.53 2.43
N LYS A 195 15.38 12.12 1.54
CA LYS A 195 14.91 12.64 0.24
C LYS A 195 14.75 11.51 -0.76
N THR A 196 13.58 11.38 -1.36
CA THR A 196 13.26 10.34 -2.35
C THR A 196 13.11 10.88 -3.77
N GLU A 197 13.16 12.20 -3.95
CA GLU A 197 12.93 12.91 -5.21
C GLU A 197 14.03 12.66 -6.24
N ARG A 198 15.18 12.13 -5.80
CA ARG A 198 16.29 11.73 -6.68
C ARG A 198 15.95 10.55 -7.58
N PHE A 199 14.95 9.74 -7.23
CA PHE A 199 14.51 8.62 -8.05
C PHE A 199 13.43 9.06 -9.04
N THR A 200 13.38 8.40 -10.20
CA THR A 200 12.29 8.63 -11.16
C THR A 200 10.93 8.27 -10.55
N LYS A 201 9.84 8.86 -11.06
CA LYS A 201 8.47 8.54 -10.62
C LYS A 201 8.18 7.03 -10.63
N ASN A 202 8.74 6.28 -11.58
CA ASN A 202 8.56 4.83 -11.66
C ASN A 202 9.19 4.09 -10.47
N LEU A 203 10.36 4.51 -10.01
CA LEU A 203 11.00 3.94 -8.83
C LEU A 203 10.33 4.40 -7.53
N GLN A 204 9.92 5.67 -7.44
CA GLN A 204 9.25 6.19 -6.25
C GLN A 204 7.96 5.43 -5.92
N ARG A 205 7.26 4.87 -6.91
CA ARG A 205 6.06 4.04 -6.68
C ARG A 205 6.32 2.87 -5.74
N PHE A 206 7.52 2.28 -5.70
CA PHE A 206 7.80 1.17 -4.79
C PHE A 206 7.71 1.55 -3.31
N PHE A 207 7.82 2.84 -2.93
CA PHE A 207 7.55 3.30 -1.55
C PHE A 207 6.09 3.14 -1.13
N LEU A 208 5.16 2.99 -2.09
CA LEU A 208 3.75 2.70 -1.82
C LEU A 208 3.53 1.24 -1.39
N ILE A 209 4.53 0.38 -1.51
CA ILE A 209 4.46 -0.99 -0.99
C ILE A 209 4.65 -0.96 0.52
N SER A 210 3.87 -1.76 1.22
CA SER A 210 4.10 -2.13 2.62
C SER A 210 4.15 -3.64 2.76
N SER A 211 4.78 -4.17 3.81
CA SER A 211 4.72 -5.60 4.11
C SER A 211 3.28 -6.12 4.20
N THR A 212 2.33 -5.34 4.71
CA THR A 212 0.89 -5.68 4.72
C THR A 212 0.33 -5.84 3.32
N ILE A 213 0.65 -4.93 2.39
CA ILE A 213 0.26 -5.04 0.98
C ILE A 213 0.87 -6.31 0.35
N ILE A 214 2.13 -6.65 0.68
CA ILE A 214 2.76 -7.89 0.19
C ILE A 214 2.00 -9.13 0.69
N ARG A 215 1.66 -9.18 1.98
CA ARG A 215 0.91 -10.30 2.55
C ARG A 215 -0.49 -10.42 1.93
N ARG A 216 -1.20 -9.31 1.72
CA ARG A 216 -2.49 -9.30 1.03
C ARG A 216 -2.38 -9.73 -0.43
N ALA A 217 -1.35 -9.31 -1.15
CA ALA A 217 -1.08 -9.76 -2.52
C ALA A 217 -0.83 -11.28 -2.57
N ALA A 218 -0.06 -11.81 -1.61
CA ALA A 218 0.17 -13.26 -1.49
C ALA A 218 -1.15 -14.02 -1.21
N GLN A 219 -1.98 -13.50 -0.29
CA GLN A 219 -3.30 -14.04 0.02
C GLN A 219 -4.28 -14.00 -1.16
N ALA A 220 -4.12 -13.03 -2.07
CA ALA A 220 -4.88 -12.92 -3.32
C ALA A 220 -4.36 -13.82 -4.45
N GLY A 221 -3.25 -14.55 -4.24
CA GLY A 221 -2.62 -15.37 -5.28
C GLY A 221 -1.96 -14.56 -6.39
N HIS A 222 -1.49 -13.34 -6.09
CA HIS A 222 -0.81 -12.50 -7.05
C HIS A 222 0.62 -12.96 -7.31
N ASP A 223 1.14 -12.61 -8.49
CA ASP A 223 2.59 -12.63 -8.73
C ASP A 223 3.28 -11.58 -7.83
N LEU A 224 4.22 -12.06 -7.02
CA LEU A 224 4.94 -11.25 -6.03
C LEU A 224 6.24 -10.65 -6.57
N THR A 225 6.66 -10.92 -7.80
CA THR A 225 7.89 -10.38 -8.41
C THR A 225 7.86 -8.86 -8.58
N THR A 226 6.67 -8.26 -8.58
CA THR A 226 6.50 -6.79 -8.57
C THR A 226 6.74 -6.19 -7.17
N PHE A 227 6.72 -7.02 -6.12
CA PHE A 227 6.75 -6.61 -4.72
C PHE A 227 8.08 -6.95 -4.03
N LEU A 228 8.72 -8.05 -4.41
CA LEU A 228 9.99 -8.53 -3.89
C LEU A 228 10.89 -9.06 -5.01
N PRO A 229 12.21 -9.14 -4.78
CA PRO A 229 13.13 -9.82 -5.70
C PRO A 229 12.81 -11.32 -5.84
N SER A 230 13.12 -11.89 -7.01
CA SER A 230 12.65 -13.22 -7.44
C SER A 230 12.99 -14.36 -6.48
N THR A 231 14.22 -14.43 -5.93
CA THR A 231 14.57 -15.51 -4.99
C THR A 231 13.82 -15.40 -3.67
N ALA A 232 13.56 -14.17 -3.19
CA ALA A 232 12.73 -13.95 -2.02
C ALA A 232 11.28 -14.41 -2.27
N VAL A 233 10.75 -14.19 -3.48
CA VAL A 233 9.43 -14.73 -3.89
C VAL A 233 9.42 -16.26 -3.84
N LEU A 234 10.46 -16.92 -4.37
CA LEU A 234 10.58 -18.38 -4.30
C LEU A 234 10.57 -18.91 -2.86
N GLN A 235 11.28 -18.24 -1.94
CA GLN A 235 11.27 -18.58 -0.52
C GLN A 235 9.85 -18.49 0.09
N LEU A 236 9.08 -17.46 -0.26
CA LEU A 236 7.69 -17.32 0.18
C LEU A 236 6.82 -18.48 -0.31
N LEU A 237 6.93 -18.83 -1.60
CA LEU A 237 6.13 -19.87 -2.24
C LEU A 237 6.48 -21.27 -1.70
N GLN A 238 7.78 -21.60 -1.61
CA GLN A 238 8.26 -22.90 -1.11
C GLN A 238 7.81 -23.17 0.33
N ASN A 239 7.73 -22.12 1.16
CA ASN A 239 7.30 -22.22 2.55
C ASN A 239 5.79 -21.95 2.73
N SER A 240 5.02 -21.83 1.63
CA SER A 240 3.57 -21.54 1.64
C SER A 240 3.18 -20.35 2.53
N LEU A 241 4.03 -19.31 2.57
CA LEU A 241 3.82 -18.20 3.47
C LEU A 241 2.62 -17.35 3.05
N TYR A 242 1.81 -16.96 4.04
CA TYR A 242 0.63 -16.10 3.93
C TYR A 242 -0.52 -16.65 3.08
N VAL A 243 -0.35 -17.78 2.39
CA VAL A 243 -1.41 -18.46 1.65
C VAL A 243 -2.15 -19.40 2.60
N LYS A 244 -3.47 -19.24 2.75
CA LYS A 244 -4.26 -20.13 3.61
C LYS A 244 -4.43 -21.47 2.88
N THR A 245 -3.95 -22.56 3.45
CA THR A 245 -4.39 -23.90 3.09
C THR A 245 -5.88 -24.02 3.41
N ARG A 246 -6.70 -24.56 2.49
CA ARG A 246 -8.12 -24.81 2.73
C ARG A 246 -8.26 -25.63 4.02
N GLN A 247 -8.82 -25.03 5.07
CA GLN A 247 -9.20 -25.81 6.24
C GLN A 247 -10.49 -26.58 5.92
N PRO A 248 -10.64 -27.82 6.45
CA PRO A 248 -11.90 -28.56 6.35
C PRO A 248 -13.06 -27.72 6.92
N PHE A 249 -14.22 -27.82 6.26
CA PHE A 249 -15.46 -27.06 6.54
C PHE A 249 -15.90 -27.07 8.02
N TRP A 250 -15.44 -28.04 8.81
CA TRP A 250 -15.85 -28.29 10.20
C TRP A 250 -15.03 -27.52 11.24
N ILE A 251 -13.90 -26.89 10.87
CA ILE A 251 -13.07 -26.14 11.83
C ILE A 251 -13.63 -24.72 11.95
N LYS A 252 -14.42 -24.50 13.01
CA LYS A 252 -14.66 -23.16 13.55
C LYS A 252 -13.33 -22.59 14.03
N ASN A 253 -12.70 -21.72 13.23
CA ASN A 253 -11.81 -20.70 13.76
C ASN A 253 -11.99 -19.39 13.01
N SER A 254 -12.51 -18.44 13.78
CA SER A 254 -13.01 -17.11 13.49
C SER A 254 -11.92 -16.06 13.23
N ASN A 255 -10.86 -16.40 12.50
CA ASN A 255 -9.82 -15.43 12.16
C ASN A 255 -9.74 -15.24 10.64
N LEU A 256 -10.32 -14.13 10.16
CA LEU A 256 -10.11 -13.62 8.81
C LEU A 256 -8.62 -13.30 8.64
N ASN A 257 -8.04 -13.62 7.47
CA ASN A 257 -6.71 -13.13 7.13
C ASN A 257 -6.74 -11.63 6.80
N GLU A 258 -5.58 -10.99 6.65
CA GLU A 258 -5.48 -9.54 6.43
C GLU A 258 -6.28 -9.05 5.20
N LEU A 259 -6.26 -9.81 4.10
CA LEU A 259 -7.03 -9.48 2.91
C LEU A 259 -8.54 -9.63 3.16
N GLN A 260 -8.95 -10.72 3.81
CA GLN A 260 -10.35 -10.95 4.14
C GLN A 260 -10.90 -9.87 5.07
N LEU A 261 -10.15 -9.50 6.10
CA LEU A 261 -10.50 -8.41 7.01
C LEU A 261 -10.63 -7.09 6.24
N ARG A 262 -9.64 -6.76 5.40
CA ARG A 262 -9.69 -5.52 4.60
C ARG A 262 -10.86 -5.49 3.63
N CYS A 263 -11.14 -6.60 2.95
CA CYS A 263 -12.29 -6.71 2.06
C CYS A 263 -13.60 -6.58 2.83
N HIS A 264 -13.70 -7.14 4.03
CA HIS A 264 -14.87 -7.01 4.89
C HIS A 264 -15.11 -5.56 5.29
N GLU A 265 -14.10 -4.84 5.79
CA GLU A 265 -14.19 -3.40 6.09
C GLU A 265 -14.66 -2.59 4.89
N LEU A 266 -14.12 -2.87 3.70
CA LEU A 266 -14.50 -2.17 2.47
C LEU A 266 -15.94 -2.52 2.03
N MET A 267 -16.40 -3.74 2.26
CA MET A 267 -17.79 -4.12 2.00
C MET A 267 -18.74 -3.37 2.93
N GLU A 268 -18.41 -3.22 4.22
CA GLU A 268 -19.20 -2.41 5.14
C GLU A 268 -19.25 -0.93 4.72
N GLN A 269 -18.13 -0.38 4.24
CA GLN A 269 -18.08 0.98 3.69
C GLN A 269 -18.94 1.13 2.42
N LEU A 270 -18.98 0.10 1.57
CA LEU A 270 -19.82 0.08 0.38
C LEU A 270 -21.30 0.06 0.74
N ASP A 271 -21.69 -0.75 1.71
CA ASP A 271 -23.06 -0.78 2.25
C ASP A 271 -23.47 0.58 2.82
N GLU A 272 -22.58 1.25 3.54
CA GLU A 272 -22.84 2.58 4.08
C GLU A 272 -23.02 3.63 2.97
N ALA A 273 -22.11 3.65 1.98
CA ALA A 273 -22.22 4.54 0.81
C ALA A 273 -23.54 4.32 0.05
N ALA A 274 -23.97 3.06 -0.11
CA ALA A 274 -25.24 2.72 -0.75
C ALA A 274 -26.46 3.22 0.03
N LYS A 275 -26.46 3.07 1.36
CA LYS A 275 -27.53 3.57 2.25
C LYS A 275 -27.63 5.09 2.22
N GLN A 276 -26.50 5.80 2.23
CA GLN A 276 -26.51 7.27 2.16
C GLN A 276 -27.07 7.76 0.82
N LEU A 277 -26.63 7.18 -0.30
CA LEU A 277 -27.22 7.47 -1.60
C LEU A 277 -28.72 7.14 -1.62
N GLN A 278 -29.15 5.99 -1.12
CA GLN A 278 -30.56 5.61 -1.08
C GLN A 278 -31.40 6.61 -0.27
N LYS A 279 -30.90 7.07 0.88
CA LYS A 279 -31.54 8.10 1.71
C LYS A 279 -31.75 9.40 0.93
N LEU A 280 -30.75 9.86 0.19
CA LEU A 280 -30.87 11.01 -0.70
C LEU A 280 -31.92 10.78 -1.80
N LEU A 281 -31.89 9.63 -2.46
CA LEU A 281 -32.83 9.31 -3.54
C LEU A 281 -34.28 9.19 -3.05
N ASN A 282 -34.50 8.69 -1.84
CA ASN A 282 -35.81 8.69 -1.18
C ASN A 282 -36.33 10.13 -0.98
N LYS A 283 -35.48 11.05 -0.49
CA LYS A 283 -35.83 12.47 -0.34
C LYS A 283 -36.20 13.10 -1.69
N ARG A 284 -35.38 12.87 -2.71
CA ARG A 284 -35.63 13.38 -4.08
C ARG A 284 -36.95 12.85 -4.64
N LYS A 285 -37.26 11.57 -4.43
CA LYS A 285 -38.54 10.97 -4.83
C LYS A 285 -39.74 11.68 -4.17
N ILE A 286 -39.70 11.94 -2.87
CA ILE A 286 -40.76 12.68 -2.16
C ILE A 286 -40.94 14.08 -2.75
N GLN A 287 -39.84 14.73 -3.09
CA GLN A 287 -39.80 16.05 -3.71
C GLN A 287 -40.13 16.05 -5.22
N LYS A 288 -40.52 14.90 -5.79
CA LYS A 288 -40.76 14.70 -7.23
C LYS A 288 -39.58 15.12 -8.11
N GLN A 289 -38.36 15.00 -7.59
CA GLN A 289 -37.12 15.25 -8.31
C GLN A 289 -36.60 13.96 -8.96
N PRO A 290 -35.76 14.08 -10.01
CA PRO A 290 -35.17 12.91 -10.65
C PRO A 290 -34.34 12.08 -9.66
N HIS A 291 -34.61 10.78 -9.59
CA HIS A 291 -34.09 9.87 -8.55
C HIS A 291 -33.80 8.45 -9.04
N ARG A 292 -34.18 8.10 -10.27
CA ARG A 292 -34.03 6.77 -10.84
C ARG A 292 -32.72 6.70 -11.62
N PHE A 293 -31.94 5.65 -11.43
CA PHE A 293 -30.60 5.57 -12.00
C PHE A 293 -30.24 4.19 -12.52
N SER A 294 -29.20 4.19 -13.34
CA SER A 294 -28.61 2.99 -13.92
C SER A 294 -27.09 3.07 -13.90
N VAL A 295 -26.43 1.92 -13.99
CA VAL A 295 -24.96 1.85 -13.94
C VAL A 295 -24.35 1.08 -15.10
N VAL A 296 -23.18 1.52 -15.55
CA VAL A 296 -22.26 0.72 -16.35
C VAL A 296 -21.00 0.47 -15.54
N GLU A 297 -20.64 -0.79 -15.41
CA GLU A 297 -19.45 -1.24 -14.69
C GLU A 297 -18.48 -1.91 -15.65
N THR A 298 -17.19 -1.75 -15.40
CA THR A 298 -16.17 -2.52 -16.11
C THR A 298 -15.27 -3.19 -15.10
N SER A 299 -14.33 -2.45 -14.50
CA SER A 299 -13.30 -3.00 -13.63
C SER A 299 -13.83 -3.33 -12.24
N THR A 300 -14.86 -2.61 -11.79
CA THR A 300 -15.65 -2.88 -10.57
C THR A 300 -16.33 -4.23 -10.59
N GLY A 301 -16.75 -4.74 -11.76
CA GLY A 301 -17.22 -6.10 -11.92
C GLY A 301 -18.58 -6.40 -11.28
N GLY A 302 -19.44 -5.40 -11.07
CA GLY A 302 -20.78 -5.57 -10.50
C GLY A 302 -20.92 -5.07 -9.05
N GLN A 303 -19.83 -4.61 -8.43
CA GLN A 303 -19.84 -4.14 -7.04
C GLN A 303 -20.68 -2.88 -6.82
N ILE A 304 -20.81 -2.00 -7.81
CA ILE A 304 -21.69 -0.82 -7.68
C ILE A 304 -23.15 -1.28 -7.65
N ALA A 305 -23.55 -2.14 -8.59
CA ALA A 305 -24.90 -2.70 -8.64
C ALA A 305 -25.21 -3.54 -7.40
N GLU A 306 -24.29 -4.41 -6.98
CA GLU A 306 -24.46 -5.27 -5.80
C GLU A 306 -24.62 -4.44 -4.52
N GLY A 307 -23.71 -3.49 -4.27
CA GLY A 307 -23.79 -2.61 -3.10
C GLY A 307 -25.09 -1.81 -3.02
N PHE A 308 -25.64 -1.33 -4.14
CA PHE A 308 -26.92 -0.61 -4.10
C PHE A 308 -28.13 -1.54 -4.02
N THR A 309 -28.11 -2.68 -4.72
CA THR A 309 -29.26 -3.61 -4.76
C THR A 309 -29.42 -4.42 -3.48
N SER A 310 -28.42 -4.45 -2.60
CA SER A 310 -28.52 -4.99 -1.24
C SER A 310 -29.45 -4.15 -0.34
N CYS A 311 -29.68 -2.87 -0.67
CA CYS A 311 -30.54 -1.99 0.11
C CYS A 311 -32.03 -2.32 -0.10
N SER A 312 -32.79 -2.45 1.00
CA SER A 312 -34.23 -2.67 0.93
C SER A 312 -34.93 -1.56 0.13
N GLY A 313 -35.76 -1.93 -0.84
CA GLY A 313 -36.45 -0.97 -1.72
C GLY A 313 -35.60 -0.39 -2.85
N ALA A 314 -34.41 -0.93 -3.14
CA ALA A 314 -33.54 -0.49 -4.23
C ALA A 314 -34.27 -0.39 -5.60
N SER A 315 -35.25 -1.27 -5.86
CA SER A 315 -36.05 -1.27 -7.09
C SER A 315 -36.85 0.02 -7.35
N LYS A 316 -37.05 0.85 -6.31
CA LYS A 316 -37.67 2.19 -6.47
C LYS A 316 -36.76 3.17 -7.22
N HIS A 317 -35.45 2.91 -7.23
CA HIS A 317 -34.43 3.84 -7.73
C HIS A 317 -33.55 3.21 -8.81
N PHE A 318 -33.08 1.99 -8.63
CA PHE A 318 -32.15 1.33 -9.55
C PHE A 318 -32.91 0.62 -10.68
N LEU A 319 -32.60 0.94 -11.94
CA LEU A 319 -33.33 0.43 -13.11
C LEU A 319 -32.57 -0.62 -13.92
N ASP A 320 -31.30 -0.37 -14.21
CA ASP A 320 -30.51 -1.23 -15.08
C ASP A 320 -29.02 -1.15 -14.67
N GLY A 321 -28.34 -2.28 -14.73
CA GLY A 321 -26.92 -2.42 -14.45
C GLY A 321 -26.26 -3.26 -15.52
N ARG A 322 -25.18 -2.76 -16.15
CA ARG A 322 -24.48 -3.48 -17.22
C ARG A 322 -23.00 -3.61 -16.93
N ILE A 323 -22.51 -4.84 -16.93
CA ILE A 323 -21.08 -5.14 -16.80
C ILE A 323 -20.48 -5.30 -18.19
N LEU A 324 -19.70 -4.31 -18.65
CA LEU A 324 -19.12 -4.25 -19.99
C LEU A 324 -17.59 -4.43 -19.94
N TYR A 325 -17.16 -5.59 -19.46
CA TYR A 325 -15.75 -5.85 -19.14
C TYR A 325 -14.82 -5.81 -20.37
N SER A 326 -15.21 -6.43 -21.48
CA SER A 326 -14.36 -6.49 -22.68
C SER A 326 -14.49 -5.23 -23.54
N GLN A 327 -13.41 -4.90 -24.26
CA GLN A 327 -13.43 -3.81 -25.24
C GLN A 327 -14.55 -4.02 -26.28
N GLU A 328 -14.77 -5.26 -26.71
CA GLU A 328 -15.82 -5.62 -27.66
C GLU A 328 -17.24 -5.39 -27.10
N ALA A 329 -17.47 -5.71 -25.82
CA ALA A 329 -18.74 -5.40 -25.17
C ALA A 329 -19.01 -3.89 -25.13
N GLN A 330 -17.97 -3.10 -24.85
CA GLN A 330 -18.06 -1.63 -24.88
C GLN A 330 -18.31 -1.10 -26.29
N LYS A 331 -17.65 -1.64 -27.33
CA LYS A 331 -17.87 -1.27 -28.74
C LYS A 331 -19.31 -1.49 -29.15
N LYS A 332 -19.84 -2.70 -28.90
CA LYS A 332 -21.24 -3.05 -29.18
C LYS A 332 -22.22 -2.14 -28.43
N PHE A 333 -21.94 -1.85 -27.17
CA PHE A 333 -22.77 -0.96 -26.37
C PHE A 333 -22.74 0.48 -26.90
N LEU A 334 -21.57 1.02 -27.24
CA LEU A 334 -21.42 2.38 -27.76
C LEU A 334 -21.74 2.52 -29.26
N ARG A 335 -22.00 1.41 -29.96
CA ARG A 335 -22.13 1.35 -31.43
C ARG A 335 -20.91 1.96 -32.15
N ARG A 336 -19.71 1.60 -31.69
CA ARG A 336 -18.43 2.04 -32.29
C ARG A 336 -17.66 0.84 -32.81
N SER A 337 -17.03 0.97 -33.98
CA SER A 337 -16.15 -0.05 -34.56
C SER A 337 -14.75 -0.03 -33.95
N THR A 338 -14.25 1.15 -33.59
CA THR A 338 -12.91 1.35 -33.03
C THR A 338 -12.93 2.35 -31.88
N PHE A 339 -11.84 2.37 -31.12
CA PHE A 339 -11.60 3.36 -30.09
C PHE A 339 -10.25 4.02 -30.35
N ALA A 340 -10.23 5.35 -30.41
CA ALA A 340 -8.98 6.12 -30.49
C ALA A 340 -8.25 6.14 -29.14
N ASP A 341 -9.02 6.18 -28.04
CA ASP A 341 -8.49 6.30 -26.68
C ASP A 341 -8.39 4.95 -25.94
N SER A 342 -7.54 4.93 -24.92
CA SER A 342 -7.46 3.85 -23.93
C SER A 342 -8.85 3.51 -23.35
N SER A 343 -9.07 2.22 -23.04
CA SER A 343 -10.28 1.77 -22.34
C SER A 343 -10.45 2.45 -20.98
N VAL A 344 -9.36 2.89 -20.36
CA VAL A 344 -9.33 3.62 -19.08
C VAL A 344 -9.08 5.09 -19.40
N SER A 345 -10.15 5.85 -19.63
CA SER A 345 -10.11 7.27 -20.01
C SER A 345 -11.39 8.02 -19.62
N GLN A 346 -11.28 9.35 -19.52
CA GLN A 346 -12.39 10.26 -19.31
C GLN A 346 -13.47 10.12 -20.38
N THR A 347 -13.09 10.21 -21.65
CA THR A 347 -14.01 10.12 -22.80
C THR A 347 -14.82 8.83 -22.74
N ARG A 348 -14.15 7.71 -22.42
CA ARG A 348 -14.82 6.41 -22.29
C ARG A 348 -15.88 6.42 -21.19
N ALA A 349 -15.55 6.93 -20.01
CA ALA A 349 -16.48 6.98 -18.88
C ALA A 349 -17.73 7.81 -19.23
N GLN A 350 -17.53 8.98 -19.85
CA GLN A 350 -18.61 9.88 -20.24
C GLN A 350 -19.51 9.26 -21.32
N ASP A 351 -18.92 8.67 -22.36
CA ASP A 351 -19.66 8.00 -23.44
C ASP A 351 -20.53 6.85 -22.93
N LEU A 352 -19.99 6.03 -22.01
CA LEU A 352 -20.71 4.93 -21.38
C LEU A 352 -21.89 5.46 -20.55
N ALA A 353 -21.68 6.50 -19.74
CA ALA A 353 -22.73 7.10 -18.91
C ALA A 353 -23.86 7.68 -19.76
N VAL A 354 -23.53 8.46 -20.79
CA VAL A 354 -24.53 9.06 -21.71
C VAL A 354 -25.33 7.99 -22.42
N THR A 355 -24.65 6.96 -22.94
CA THR A 355 -25.31 5.86 -23.65
C THR A 355 -26.21 5.05 -22.70
N MET A 356 -25.77 4.81 -21.46
CA MET A 356 -26.55 4.11 -20.45
C MET A 356 -27.83 4.85 -20.07
N ARG A 357 -27.73 6.17 -19.82
CA ARG A 357 -28.89 7.00 -19.51
C ARG A 357 -29.93 6.92 -20.63
N LYS A 358 -29.50 7.09 -21.89
CA LYS A 358 -30.38 7.01 -23.07
C LYS A 358 -31.05 5.64 -23.25
N ARG A 359 -30.35 4.55 -22.94
CA ARG A 359 -30.85 3.18 -23.17
C ARG A 359 -31.72 2.62 -22.04
N SER A 360 -31.47 3.05 -20.81
CA SER A 360 -32.18 2.52 -19.64
C SER A 360 -33.44 3.31 -19.29
N GLY A 361 -33.60 4.53 -19.81
CA GLY A 361 -34.70 5.43 -19.44
C GLY A 361 -34.58 5.96 -18.01
N ALA A 362 -33.40 5.84 -17.39
CA ALA A 362 -33.12 6.40 -16.08
C ALA A 362 -32.97 7.93 -16.12
N ASP A 363 -33.23 8.57 -14.99
CA ASP A 363 -33.07 10.01 -14.84
C ASP A 363 -31.60 10.41 -14.99
N TRP A 364 -30.71 9.61 -14.41
CA TRP A 364 -29.26 9.73 -14.51
C TRP A 364 -28.58 8.36 -14.64
N ALA A 365 -27.36 8.33 -15.14
CA ALA A 365 -26.57 7.10 -15.19
C ALA A 365 -25.11 7.33 -14.81
N LEU A 366 -24.56 6.38 -14.07
CA LEU A 366 -23.17 6.36 -13.63
C LEU A 366 -22.41 5.31 -14.45
N ALA A 367 -21.22 5.63 -14.92
CA ALA A 367 -20.36 4.69 -15.59
C ALA A 367 -18.97 4.68 -14.99
N GLU A 368 -18.43 3.47 -14.83
CA GLU A 368 -17.12 3.21 -14.29
C GLU A 368 -16.22 2.57 -15.35
N THR A 369 -15.03 3.15 -15.56
CA THR A 369 -13.96 2.49 -16.32
C THR A 369 -12.58 2.63 -15.69
N GLY A 370 -11.98 1.50 -15.35
CA GLY A 370 -10.77 1.46 -14.53
C GLY A 370 -9.86 0.27 -14.79
N MET A 371 -8.77 0.21 -14.02
CA MET A 371 -7.82 -0.90 -14.00
C MET A 371 -7.59 -1.35 -12.56
N ALA A 372 -8.42 -2.28 -12.08
CA ALA A 372 -8.30 -2.82 -10.73
C ALA A 372 -7.03 -3.68 -10.48
N GLY A 373 -6.25 -3.99 -11.52
CA GLY A 373 -4.98 -4.71 -11.37
C GLY A 373 -5.13 -6.24 -11.22
N PRO A 374 -4.17 -6.93 -10.58
CA PRO A 374 -2.96 -6.39 -9.94
C PRO A 374 -1.94 -5.75 -10.90
N PRO A 375 -0.91 -5.07 -10.37
CA PRO A 375 0.26 -4.76 -11.16
C PRO A 375 0.97 -6.05 -11.57
N SER A 376 1.55 -6.02 -12.78
CA SER A 376 2.31 -7.11 -13.35
C SER A 376 3.38 -6.52 -14.26
N SER A 377 4.57 -7.12 -14.24
CA SER A 377 5.70 -6.76 -15.10
C SER A 377 5.41 -6.99 -16.59
N GLU A 378 4.50 -7.91 -16.92
CA GLU A 378 4.15 -8.28 -18.29
C GLU A 378 3.12 -7.34 -18.94
N ARG A 379 2.39 -6.55 -18.14
CA ARG A 379 1.34 -5.67 -18.65
C ARG A 379 1.91 -4.37 -19.21
N ARG A 380 1.51 -4.03 -20.43
CA ARG A 380 1.86 -2.74 -21.08
C ARG A 380 1.31 -1.52 -20.34
N SER A 381 0.12 -1.62 -19.74
CA SER A 381 -0.51 -0.50 -19.02
C SER A 381 -0.07 -0.43 -17.56
N LYS A 382 0.38 0.75 -17.13
CA LYS A 382 0.83 1.03 -15.75
C LYS A 382 -0.24 1.73 -14.88
N LYS A 383 -1.49 1.74 -15.34
CA LYS A 383 -2.65 2.44 -14.74
C LYS A 383 -3.36 1.68 -13.60
N ASN A 384 -2.73 0.66 -13.01
CA ASN A 384 -3.35 -0.10 -11.91
C ASN A 384 -3.74 0.87 -10.77
N GLY A 385 -4.94 0.70 -10.22
CA GLY A 385 -5.50 1.60 -9.22
C GLY A 385 -6.13 2.89 -9.75
N GLN A 386 -6.13 3.10 -11.08
CA GLN A 386 -6.83 4.21 -11.71
C GLN A 386 -8.25 3.82 -12.14
N CYS A 387 -9.20 4.72 -11.92
CA CYS A 387 -10.58 4.61 -12.38
C CYS A 387 -11.12 5.97 -12.85
N HIS A 388 -11.92 5.95 -13.91
CA HIS A 388 -12.65 7.11 -14.43
C HIS A 388 -14.15 6.89 -14.23
N LEU A 389 -14.79 7.88 -13.62
CA LEU A 389 -16.22 7.89 -13.37
C LEU A 389 -16.88 8.97 -14.24
N GLY A 390 -17.95 8.59 -14.93
CA GLY A 390 -18.82 9.50 -15.67
C GLY A 390 -20.23 9.47 -15.08
N LEU A 391 -20.85 10.62 -14.86
CA LEU A 391 -22.22 10.71 -14.38
C LEU A 391 -23.05 11.58 -15.33
N ALA A 392 -23.91 10.94 -16.10
CA ALA A 392 -24.78 11.60 -17.06
C ALA A 392 -26.10 11.98 -16.38
N LEU A 393 -26.39 13.29 -16.36
CA LEU A 393 -27.64 13.91 -15.93
C LEU A 393 -28.49 14.29 -17.16
N SER A 394 -29.63 14.92 -16.94
CA SER A 394 -30.47 15.50 -17.99
C SER A 394 -29.77 16.56 -18.83
N SER A 395 -29.04 17.46 -18.17
CA SER A 395 -28.44 18.65 -18.78
C SER A 395 -26.92 18.60 -18.94
N ALA A 396 -26.23 17.67 -18.26
CA ALA A 396 -24.77 17.68 -18.18
C ALA A 396 -24.20 16.27 -17.98
N VAL A 397 -22.90 16.13 -18.22
CA VAL A 397 -22.13 14.93 -17.88
C VAL A 397 -20.99 15.36 -16.96
N ARG A 398 -21.01 14.90 -15.71
CA ARG A 398 -19.93 15.12 -14.73
C ARG A 398 -18.87 14.03 -14.87
N TYR A 399 -17.67 14.33 -14.40
CA TYR A 399 -16.51 13.44 -14.49
C TYR A 399 -15.66 13.52 -13.22
N LYS A 400 -15.11 12.38 -12.79
CA LYS A 400 -14.10 12.28 -11.72
C LYS A 400 -13.05 11.22 -12.10
N CYS A 401 -11.77 11.52 -11.84
CA CYS A 401 -10.69 10.54 -11.89
C CYS A 401 -10.34 10.11 -10.46
N LEU A 402 -10.17 8.82 -10.25
CA LEU A 402 -9.69 8.22 -9.00
C LEU A 402 -8.31 7.60 -9.25
N GLU A 403 -7.40 7.77 -8.29
CA GLU A 403 -6.09 7.13 -8.27
C GLU A 403 -5.81 6.60 -6.87
N PHE A 404 -5.77 5.28 -6.74
CA PHE A 404 -5.40 4.58 -5.50
C PHE A 404 -4.01 3.98 -5.60
N ASN A 405 -3.49 3.52 -4.46
CA ASN A 405 -2.22 2.81 -4.39
C ASN A 405 -2.22 1.63 -5.39
N PRO A 406 -1.32 1.63 -6.40
CA PRO A 406 -1.39 0.69 -7.53
C PRO A 406 -1.06 -0.75 -7.15
N PHE A 407 -0.60 -1.00 -5.93
CA PHE A 407 -0.21 -2.31 -5.41
C PHE A 407 -1.31 -3.00 -4.60
N LEU A 408 -2.47 -2.35 -4.41
CA LEU A 408 -3.62 -3.01 -3.78
C LEU A 408 -4.13 -4.17 -4.62
N THR A 409 -4.86 -5.08 -3.97
CA THR A 409 -5.41 -6.24 -4.65
C THR A 409 -6.52 -5.85 -5.63
N ARG A 410 -6.83 -6.74 -6.58
CA ARG A 410 -7.96 -6.50 -7.51
C ARG A 410 -9.26 -6.25 -6.75
N LYS A 411 -9.55 -7.07 -5.73
CA LYS A 411 -10.78 -6.95 -4.96
C LYS A 411 -10.83 -5.66 -4.15
N GLU A 412 -9.70 -5.23 -3.56
CA GLU A 412 -9.61 -3.92 -2.89
C GLU A 412 -9.91 -2.77 -3.85
N HIS A 413 -9.32 -2.75 -5.05
CA HIS A 413 -9.62 -1.71 -6.04
C HIS A 413 -11.08 -1.74 -6.50
N GLN A 414 -11.64 -2.93 -6.73
CA GLN A 414 -13.05 -3.07 -7.11
C GLN A 414 -14.00 -2.45 -6.09
N LEU A 415 -13.76 -2.74 -4.80
CA LEU A 415 -14.56 -2.18 -3.71
C LEU A 415 -14.33 -0.67 -3.58
N LEU A 416 -13.09 -0.20 -3.58
CA LEU A 416 -12.76 1.22 -3.47
C LEU A 416 -13.35 2.06 -4.61
N PHE A 417 -13.27 1.57 -5.86
CA PHE A 417 -13.91 2.23 -7.00
C PHE A 417 -15.43 2.30 -6.82
N ALA A 418 -16.06 1.22 -6.34
CA ALA A 418 -17.51 1.19 -6.14
C ALA A 418 -17.97 2.14 -5.03
N ILE A 419 -17.27 2.14 -3.88
CA ILE A 419 -17.52 3.04 -2.75
C ILE A 419 -17.45 4.49 -3.22
N GLU A 420 -16.35 4.88 -3.86
CA GLU A 420 -16.16 6.25 -4.34
C GLU A 420 -17.16 6.63 -5.43
N ALA A 421 -17.61 5.68 -6.26
CA ALA A 421 -18.60 5.96 -7.28
C ALA A 421 -19.97 6.29 -6.69
N LEU A 422 -20.40 5.57 -5.64
CA LEU A 422 -21.64 5.86 -4.91
C LEU A 422 -21.55 7.17 -4.13
N ASN A 423 -20.48 7.38 -3.35
CA ASN A 423 -20.24 8.62 -2.60
C ASN A 423 -20.18 9.84 -3.54
N TRP A 424 -19.53 9.71 -4.68
CA TRP A 424 -19.44 10.79 -5.64
C TRP A 424 -20.79 11.08 -6.31
N ALA A 425 -21.57 10.05 -6.66
CA ALA A 425 -22.91 10.24 -7.19
C ALA A 425 -23.81 10.96 -6.18
N GLU A 426 -23.75 10.58 -4.90
CA GLU A 426 -24.46 11.27 -3.83
C GLU A 426 -24.09 12.76 -3.77
N ASN A 427 -22.79 13.09 -3.71
CA ASN A 427 -22.31 14.47 -3.64
C ASN A 427 -22.76 15.31 -4.85
N VAL A 428 -22.68 14.75 -6.06
CA VAL A 428 -23.11 15.43 -7.28
C VAL A 428 -24.62 15.69 -7.32
N LEU A 429 -25.43 14.88 -6.64
CA LEU A 429 -26.90 15.03 -6.60
C LEU A 429 -27.39 15.91 -5.44
N GLN A 430 -26.52 16.21 -4.47
CA GLN A 430 -26.81 17.19 -3.40
C GLN A 430 -26.59 18.63 -3.87
N ASN A 431 -25.64 18.84 -4.79
CA ASN A 431 -25.33 20.11 -5.44
C ASN A 431 -26.12 20.28 -6.75
#